data_AF-A0A381ZFE1-F1
#
_entry.id   AF-A0A381ZFE1-F1
#
_cell.length_a   1.000
_cell.length_b   1.000
_cell.length_c   1.000
_cell.angle_alpha   90.00
_cell.angle_beta   90.00
_cell.angle_gamma   90.00
#
_symmetry.space_group_name_H-M   'P 1'
#
loop_
_entity.id
_entity.type
_entity.pdbx_description
1 polymer ?
#
loop_
_entity_poly.entity_id
_entity_poly.type
_entity_poly.pdbx_seq_one_letter_code
_entity_poly.pdbx_strand_id
1 'polypeptide(L)'
;MNSFTHLHVHTEYSIIDGISRIRDLVKSAKSKGMNALAITDHGNMYGAIDLYTECLNEGIKPIIGSEIYVAINDYKIKDQTERSPYHLTVLAKNNIGYKNLVKLLSIGNTEGFY
;
A
#
# COMPACT_ATOMS: atom_id res chain seq x y z
N MET A 1 13.79 22.59 -11.07
CA MET A 1 13.76 21.12 -11.18
C MET A 1 12.40 20.66 -10.69
N ASN A 2 11.68 19.85 -11.46
CA ASN A 2 10.41 19.28 -11.00
C ASN A 2 10.71 18.09 -10.10
N SER A 3 10.29 18.18 -8.84
CA SER A 3 10.34 17.05 -7.91
C SER A 3 9.24 16.05 -8.27
N PHE A 4 9.54 14.76 -8.12
CA PHE A 4 8.60 13.68 -8.36
C PHE A 4 8.70 12.64 -7.24
N THR A 5 7.56 12.05 -6.88
CA THR A 5 7.44 10.99 -5.87
C THR A 5 6.43 9.97 -6.37
N HIS A 6 6.79 8.68 -6.32
CA HIS A 6 5.84 7.62 -6.58
C HIS A 6 4.88 7.45 -5.39
N LEU A 7 3.58 7.49 -5.69
CA LEU A 7 2.49 7.34 -4.72
C LEU A 7 1.72 6.02 -4.84
N HIS A 8 1.99 5.26 -5.90
CA HIS A 8 1.40 3.95 -6.16
C HIS A 8 2.57 3.00 -6.43
N VAL A 9 2.94 2.19 -5.44
CA VAL A 9 4.13 1.33 -5.46
C VAL A 9 3.85 0.02 -4.74
N HIS A 10 4.16 -1.08 -5.41
CA HIS A 10 4.09 -2.44 -4.88
C HIS A 10 5.48 -2.90 -4.46
N THR A 11 5.55 -3.53 -3.28
CA THR A 11 6.75 -4.09 -2.66
C THR A 11 6.69 -5.62 -2.69
N GLU A 12 7.70 -6.29 -2.15
CA GLU A 12 7.67 -7.75 -1.95
C GLU A 12 6.49 -8.25 -1.10
N TYR A 13 5.77 -7.36 -0.41
CA TYR A 13 4.57 -7.69 0.36
C TYR A 13 3.28 -7.73 -0.46
N SER A 14 3.32 -7.35 -1.73
CA SER A 14 2.34 -7.79 -2.73
C SER A 14 2.71 -9.22 -3.17
N ILE A 15 2.36 -10.21 -2.35
CA ILE A 15 2.96 -11.57 -2.37
C ILE A 15 2.91 -12.27 -3.75
N ILE A 16 1.92 -11.96 -4.59
CA ILE A 16 1.71 -12.67 -5.87
C ILE A 16 2.56 -12.08 -6.99
N ASP A 17 2.79 -10.77 -7.03
CA ASP A 17 3.35 -10.05 -8.18
C ASP A 17 4.36 -8.95 -7.83
N GLY A 18 4.48 -8.60 -6.56
CA GLY A 18 5.42 -7.63 -6.03
C GLY A 18 6.85 -8.16 -6.00
N ILE A 19 7.75 -7.49 -6.73
CA ILE A 19 9.17 -7.88 -6.84
C ILE A 19 10.13 -6.89 -6.18
N SER A 20 9.65 -5.71 -5.81
CA SER A 20 10.50 -4.58 -5.38
C SER A 20 10.82 -4.69 -3.91
N ARG A 21 12.06 -5.10 -3.56
CA ARG A 21 12.52 -5.14 -2.17
C ARG A 21 12.55 -3.76 -1.53
N ILE A 22 11.90 -3.58 -0.37
CA ILE A 22 11.78 -2.28 0.32
C ILE A 22 13.13 -1.57 0.45
N ARG A 23 14.17 -2.29 0.87
CA ARG A 23 15.52 -1.73 1.05
C ARG A 23 16.10 -1.16 -0.25
N ASP A 24 16.01 -1.91 -1.34
CA ASP A 24 16.55 -1.50 -2.64
C ASP A 24 15.71 -0.39 -3.26
N LEU A 25 14.39 -0.45 -3.05
CA LEU A 25 13.42 0.54 -3.49
C LEU A 25 13.66 1.91 -2.84
N VAL A 26 13.83 1.95 -1.51
CA VAL A 26 14.11 3.20 -0.76
C VAL A 26 15.44 3.81 -1.20
N LYS A 27 16.50 3.01 -1.31
CA LYS A 27 17.81 3.48 -1.81
C LYS A 27 17.74 4.03 -3.22
N SER A 28 16.99 3.36 -4.11
CA SER A 28 16.76 3.82 -5.47
C SER A 28 16.04 5.17 -5.48
N ALA A 29 14.95 5.32 -4.71
CA ALA A 29 14.22 6.57 -4.57
C ALA A 29 15.12 7.72 -4.08
N LYS A 30 15.95 7.46 -3.06
CA LYS A 30 16.93 8.43 -2.55
C LYS A 30 17.95 8.83 -3.61
N SER A 31 18.56 7.87 -4.30
CA SER A 31 19.57 8.12 -5.33
C SER A 31 19.03 8.93 -6.52
N LYS A 32 17.73 8.79 -6.80
CA LYS A 32 17.01 9.54 -7.84
C LYS A 32 16.53 10.92 -7.37
N GLY A 33 16.88 11.34 -6.14
CA GLY A 33 16.54 12.65 -5.60
C GLY A 33 15.09 12.79 -5.12
N MET A 34 14.39 11.68 -4.87
CA MET A 34 13.04 11.72 -4.31
C MET A 34 13.12 11.98 -2.80
N ASN A 35 12.23 12.84 -2.30
CA ASN A 35 12.15 13.18 -0.87
C ASN A 35 11.10 12.35 -0.12
N ALA A 36 10.33 11.55 -0.83
CA ALA A 36 9.27 10.71 -0.27
C ALA A 36 9.03 9.48 -1.15
N LEU A 37 8.51 8.43 -0.55
CA LEU A 37 8.13 7.17 -1.21
C LEU A 37 6.89 6.58 -0.54
N ALA A 38 5.93 6.12 -1.35
CA ALA A 38 4.76 5.41 -0.85
C ALA A 38 4.90 3.89 -0.88
N ILE A 39 4.08 3.21 -0.08
CA ILE A 39 3.77 1.78 -0.16
C ILE A 39 2.26 1.63 -0.35
N THR A 40 1.85 0.87 -1.36
CA THR A 40 0.43 0.62 -1.68
C THR A 40 0.25 -0.82 -2.14
N ASP A 41 0.65 -1.76 -1.29
CA ASP A 41 0.54 -3.20 -1.61
C ASP A 41 -0.91 -3.66 -1.72
N HIS A 42 -1.10 -4.75 -2.49
CA HIS A 42 -2.40 -5.34 -2.78
C HIS A 42 -3.11 -5.85 -1.52
N GLY A 43 -4.20 -5.19 -1.14
CA GLY A 43 -5.13 -5.64 -0.10
C GLY A 43 -4.52 -5.81 1.28
N ASN A 44 -3.35 -5.22 1.54
CA ASN A 44 -2.63 -5.40 2.80
C ASN A 44 -1.73 -4.19 3.17
N MET A 45 -1.15 -4.28 4.38
CA MET A 45 -0.20 -3.30 4.93
C MET A 45 1.01 -3.99 5.59
N TYR A 46 1.38 -5.19 5.14
CA TYR A 46 2.40 -6.02 5.81
C TYR A 46 3.78 -5.34 5.82
N GLY A 47 4.15 -4.69 4.71
CA GLY A 47 5.42 -3.95 4.60
C GLY A 47 5.43 -2.55 5.18
N ALA A 48 4.33 -2.07 5.79
CA ALA A 48 4.20 -0.66 6.17
C ALA A 48 5.27 -0.21 7.18
N ILE A 49 5.57 -1.05 8.18
CA ILE A 49 6.57 -0.74 9.22
C ILE A 49 7.99 -0.83 8.68
N ASP A 50 8.25 -1.79 7.80
CA ASP A 50 9.57 -1.95 7.16
C ASP A 50 9.88 -0.75 6.27
N LEU A 51 8.94 -0.34 5.41
CA LEU A 51 9.09 0.86 4.58
C LEU A 51 9.25 2.11 5.45
N TYR A 52 8.44 2.25 6.50
CA TYR A 52 8.53 3.37 7.41
C TYR A 52 9.93 3.49 8.01
N THR A 53 10.45 2.39 8.56
CA THR A 53 11.77 2.33 9.20
C THR A 53 12.89 2.63 8.20
N GLU A 54 12.86 2.00 7.03
CA GLU A 54 13.91 2.18 6.02
C GLU A 54 13.91 3.60 5.43
N CYS A 55 12.73 4.18 5.18
CA CYS A 55 12.62 5.57 4.73
C CYS A 55 13.23 6.54 5.75
N LEU A 56 12.97 6.33 7.05
CA LEU A 56 13.57 7.16 8.11
C LEU A 56 15.09 7.03 8.13
N ASN A 57 15.64 5.82 7.97
CA ASN A 57 17.09 5.58 7.93
C ASN A 57 17.77 6.33 6.77
N GLU A 58 17.13 6.39 5.60
CA GLU A 58 17.64 7.07 4.40
C GLU A 58 17.24 8.57 4.33
N GLY A 59 16.52 9.06 5.35
CA GLY A 59 16.08 10.45 5.46
C GLY A 59 15.11 10.87 4.35
N ILE A 60 14.22 9.96 3.93
CA ILE A 60 13.09 10.27 3.05
C ILE A 60 11.76 10.07 3.78
N LYS A 61 10.72 10.77 3.34
CA LYS A 61 9.40 10.69 3.98
C LYS A 61 8.63 9.43 3.55
N PRO A 62 8.26 8.52 4.47
CA PRO A 62 7.37 7.42 4.14
C PRO A 62 5.93 7.90 3.95
N ILE A 63 5.22 7.31 2.99
CA ILE A 63 3.78 7.51 2.77
C ILE A 63 3.10 6.14 2.82
N ILE A 64 2.28 5.92 3.84
CA ILE A 64 1.62 4.62 4.05
C ILE A 64 0.29 4.59 3.33
N GLY A 65 0.04 3.53 2.57
CA GLY A 65 -1.20 3.28 1.85
C GLY A 65 -1.42 1.80 1.59
N SER A 66 -2.41 1.52 0.75
CA SER A 66 -2.71 0.18 0.23
C SER A 66 -3.48 0.35 -1.07
N GLU A 67 -3.31 -0.59 -1.99
CA GLU A 67 -4.23 -0.74 -3.10
C GLU A 67 -5.31 -1.76 -2.71
N ILE A 68 -6.50 -1.27 -2.38
CA ILE A 68 -7.59 -2.09 -1.85
C ILE A 68 -8.46 -2.66 -2.97
N TYR A 69 -9.02 -3.85 -2.74
CA TYR A 69 -10.04 -4.44 -3.58
C TYR A 69 -11.42 -3.89 -3.19
N VAL A 70 -12.20 -3.47 -4.18
CA VAL A 70 -13.54 -2.92 -3.98
C VAL A 70 -14.57 -3.85 -4.63
N ALA A 71 -15.46 -4.41 -3.81
CA ALA A 71 -16.56 -5.23 -4.27
C ALA A 71 -17.49 -4.44 -5.20
N ILE A 72 -18.12 -5.11 -6.17
CA ILE A 72 -19.07 -4.45 -7.09
C ILE A 72 -20.32 -4.03 -6.32
N ASN A 73 -20.75 -4.86 -5.37
CA ASN A 73 -21.91 -4.65 -4.52
C ASN A 73 -21.48 -4.56 -3.03
N ASP A 74 -22.23 -5.22 -2.14
CA ASP A 74 -21.88 -5.32 -0.73
C ASP A 74 -20.72 -6.29 -0.53
N TYR A 75 -19.69 -5.88 0.23
CA TYR A 75 -18.50 -6.69 0.53
C TYR A 75 -18.81 -8.00 1.27
N LYS A 76 -20.02 -8.16 1.81
CA LYS A 76 -20.49 -9.40 2.45
C LYS A 76 -21.04 -10.42 1.46
N ILE A 77 -21.30 -10.03 0.21
CA ILE A 77 -21.76 -10.93 -0.85
C ILE A 77 -20.54 -11.73 -1.33
N LYS A 78 -20.62 -13.07 -1.23
CA LYS A 78 -19.56 -14.00 -1.64
C LYS A 78 -19.97 -14.76 -2.89
N ASP A 79 -20.12 -14.04 -3.99
CA ASP A 79 -20.40 -14.66 -5.28
C ASP A 79 -19.09 -15.11 -5.92
N GLN A 80 -18.91 -16.43 -6.07
CA GLN A 80 -17.67 -16.98 -6.64
C GLN A 80 -17.39 -16.54 -8.08
N THR A 81 -18.44 -16.12 -8.79
CA THR A 81 -18.35 -15.62 -10.16
C THR A 81 -17.97 -14.14 -10.24
N GLU A 82 -18.12 -13.39 -9.13
CA GLU A 82 -17.85 -11.97 -9.06
C GLU A 82 -16.36 -11.70 -8.92
N ARG A 83 -15.59 -11.77 -10.00
CA ARG A 83 -14.17 -11.35 -9.96
C ARG A 83 -14.09 -9.90 -9.53
N SER A 84 -13.64 -9.63 -8.29
CA SER A 84 -13.52 -8.28 -7.72
C SER A 84 -12.53 -7.46 -8.55
N PRO A 85 -12.99 -6.65 -9.52
CA PRO A 85 -12.13 -6.19 -10.60
C PRO A 85 -11.51 -4.82 -10.30
N TYR A 86 -11.99 -4.15 -9.25
CA TYR A 86 -11.67 -2.77 -8.99
C TYR A 86 -10.63 -2.65 -7.90
N HIS A 87 -9.54 -2.03 -8.30
CA HIS A 87 -8.47 -1.63 -7.41
C HIS A 87 -8.65 -0.15 -7.08
N LEU A 88 -8.43 0.21 -5.81
CA LEU A 88 -8.43 1.60 -5.37
C LEU A 88 -7.20 1.89 -4.54
N THR A 89 -6.35 2.78 -5.04
CA THR A 89 -5.19 3.27 -4.29
C THR A 89 -5.64 4.26 -3.21
N VAL A 90 -5.34 3.97 -1.96
CA VAL A 90 -5.66 4.82 -0.81
C VAL A 90 -4.41 5.14 0.01
N LEU A 91 -4.28 6.38 0.47
CA LEU A 91 -3.14 6.87 1.23
C LEU A 91 -3.58 7.45 2.58
N ALA A 92 -2.86 7.10 3.65
CA ALA A 92 -3.05 7.67 4.96
C ALA A 92 -2.39 9.06 5.05
N LYS A 93 -3.21 10.12 5.05
CA LYS A 93 -2.72 11.51 5.25
C LYS A 93 -2.15 11.74 6.65
N ASN A 94 -2.67 11.05 7.66
CA ASN A 94 -2.32 11.23 9.07
C ASN A 94 -2.63 9.94 9.86
N ASN A 95 -2.41 9.98 11.18
CA ASN A 95 -2.61 8.82 12.06
C ASN A 95 -4.08 8.35 12.13
N ILE A 96 -5.06 9.25 11.92
CA ILE A 96 -6.47 8.86 11.81
C ILE A 96 -6.66 8.04 10.53
N GLY A 97 -6.11 8.52 9.42
CA GLY A 97 -6.09 7.78 8.14
C GLY A 97 -5.43 6.42 8.27
N TYR A 98 -4.28 6.33 8.93
CA TYR A 98 -3.59 5.06 9.19
C TYR A 98 -4.47 4.07 9.95
N LYS A 99 -5.08 4.50 11.07
CA LYS A 99 -6.01 3.65 11.85
C LYS A 99 -7.23 3.21 11.04
N ASN A 100 -7.75 4.09 10.19
CA ASN A 100 -8.86 3.75 9.30
C ASN A 100 -8.45 2.71 8.25
N LEU A 101 -7.26 2.83 7.65
CA LEU A 101 -6.75 1.82 6.71
C LEU A 101 -6.56 0.46 7.38
N VAL A 102 -5.97 0.42 8.58
CA VAL A 102 -5.84 -0.81 9.36
C VAL A 102 -7.21 -1.47 9.58
N LYS A 103 -8.22 -0.67 9.96
CA LYS A 103 -9.58 -1.17 10.16
C LYS A 103 -10.21 -1.69 8.85
N LEU A 104 -10.12 -0.93 7.76
CA LEU A 104 -10.69 -1.31 6.45
C LEU A 104 -10.09 -2.62 5.94
N LEU A 105 -8.76 -2.75 6.00
CA LEU A 105 -8.08 -3.96 5.57
C LEU A 105 -8.39 -5.15 6.47
N SER A 106 -8.55 -4.92 7.79
CA SER A 106 -9.00 -5.97 8.70
C SER A 106 -10.38 -6.47 8.30
N ILE A 107 -11.35 -5.57 8.09
CA ILE A 107 -12.71 -5.93 7.65
C ILE A 107 -12.68 -6.65 6.29
N GLY A 108 -11.91 -6.15 5.32
CA GLY A 108 -11.75 -6.78 4.01
C GLY A 108 -11.24 -8.21 4.12
N ASN A 109 -10.27 -8.48 5.01
CA ASN A 109 -9.74 -9.83 5.21
C ASN A 109 -10.64 -10.73 6.07
N THR A 110 -11.32 -10.22 7.10
CA THR A 110 -12.10 -11.06 8.04
C THR A 110 -13.56 -11.26 7.62
N GLU A 111 -14.15 -10.26 6.97
CA GLU A 111 -15.57 -10.27 6.59
C GLU A 111 -15.76 -10.34 5.07
N GLY A 112 -14.91 -9.63 4.31
CA GLY A 112 -15.04 -9.45 2.85
C GLY A 112 -14.23 -10.40 1.97
N PHE A 113 -13.58 -11.41 2.56
CA PHE A 113 -12.76 -12.36 1.80
C PHE A 113 -13.64 -13.38 1.06
N TYR A 114 -13.44 -13.47 -0.25
CA TYR A 114 -14.10 -14.39 -1.18
C TYR A 114 -13.08 -14.96 -2.16
#